data_AF-A0A238H860-F1
#
_entry.id   AF-A0A238H860-F1
#
_cell.length_a   1.000
_cell.length_b   1.000
_cell.length_c   1.000
_cell.angle_alpha   90.00
_cell.angle_beta   90.00
_cell.angle_gamma   90.00
#
_symmetry.space_group_name_H-M   'P 1'
#
loop_
_entity.id
_entity.type
_entity.pdbx_description
1 polymer ?
#
loop_
_entity_poly.entity_id
_entity_poly.type
_entity_poly.pdbx_seq_one_letter_code
_entity_poly.pdbx_strand_id
1 'polypeptide(L)'
;MQAGSNWRVAAGFTFIELMVVLVLIALATTLTASTLSGARMRDRVEARARIFGAALAYARAEAFRLGTRVVLCRAGTAAGCIAAGRPCNDSATDWSCGWLVVVADGARGTRVLRRFARDSQVAVMGAGGDIVFTPPAGQVIGGFRSFEFTPHDASGVWRGERWRRCLRIASGGRVRITEGGCGAPA
;
A
#
# COMPACT_ATOMS: atom_id res chain seq x y z
N MET A 1 -42.62 -2.11 63.77
CA MET A 1 -41.51 -1.40 63.10
C MET A 1 -40.23 -2.20 63.32
N GLN A 2 -39.78 -2.96 62.32
CA GLN A 2 -38.45 -3.58 62.31
C GLN A 2 -37.72 -3.04 61.08
N ALA A 3 -36.76 -2.15 61.31
CA ALA A 3 -35.91 -1.60 60.25
C ALA A 3 -34.75 -2.59 60.04
N GLY A 4 -34.86 -3.43 59.02
CA GLY A 4 -33.74 -4.25 58.55
C GLY A 4 -32.70 -3.36 57.89
N SER A 5 -31.60 -3.07 58.59
CA SER A 5 -30.46 -2.35 58.03
C SER A 5 -29.69 -3.27 57.08
N ASN A 6 -29.95 -3.15 55.78
CA ASN A 6 -29.14 -3.77 54.73
C ASN A 6 -27.81 -3.02 54.59
N TRP A 7 -26.84 -3.32 55.45
CA TRP A 7 -25.46 -2.91 55.24
C TRP A 7 -24.91 -3.73 54.07
N ARG A 8 -24.86 -3.14 52.88
CA ARG A 8 -24.07 -3.67 51.76
C ARG A 8 -22.61 -3.59 52.17
N VAL A 9 -22.03 -4.71 52.56
CA VAL A 9 -20.58 -4.85 52.72
C VAL A 9 -19.98 -4.68 51.33
N ALA A 10 -19.38 -3.52 51.07
CA ALA A 10 -18.51 -3.35 49.92
C ALA A 10 -17.24 -4.18 50.20
N ALA A 11 -17.14 -5.36 49.60
CA ALA A 11 -15.91 -6.13 49.63
C ALA A 11 -14.83 -5.32 48.90
N GLY A 12 -13.89 -4.77 49.67
CA GLY A 12 -12.72 -4.08 49.14
C GLY A 12 -11.81 -5.07 48.44
N PHE A 13 -11.34 -4.71 47.25
CA PHE A 13 -10.39 -5.49 46.47
C PHE A 13 -9.05 -5.55 47.21
N THR A 14 -8.48 -6.73 47.39
CA THR A 14 -7.18 -6.85 48.08
C THR A 14 -6.04 -6.38 47.15
N PHE A 15 -4.97 -5.81 47.70
CA PHE A 15 -3.81 -5.38 46.91
C PHE A 15 -3.21 -6.55 46.09
N ILE A 16 -3.26 -7.76 46.65
CA ILE A 16 -2.76 -8.95 45.95
C ILE A 16 -3.66 -9.35 44.77
N GLU A 17 -4.97 -9.16 44.88
CA GLU A 17 -5.91 -9.40 43.77
C GLU A 17 -5.66 -8.41 42.61
N LEU A 18 -5.32 -7.16 42.92
CA LEU A 18 -4.90 -6.16 41.92
C LEU A 18 -3.60 -6.55 41.25
N MET A 19 -2.61 -7.00 42.02
CA MET A 19 -1.35 -7.48 41.45
C MET A 19 -1.58 -8.69 40.54
N VAL A 20 -2.41 -9.65 40.94
CA VAL A 20 -2.74 -10.81 40.11
C VAL A 20 -3.47 -10.41 38.84
N VAL A 21 -4.47 -9.51 38.91
CA VAL A 21 -5.19 -9.02 37.71
C VAL A 21 -4.26 -8.28 36.76
N LEU A 22 -3.36 -7.43 37.27
CA LEU A 22 -2.38 -6.73 36.43
C LEU A 22 -1.42 -7.70 35.75
N VAL A 23 -0.95 -8.74 36.46
CA VAL A 23 -0.12 -9.80 35.87
C VAL A 23 -0.87 -10.56 34.78
N LEU A 24 -2.13 -10.91 35.01
CA LEU A 24 -2.96 -11.59 34.00
C LEU A 24 -3.20 -10.70 32.76
N ILE A 25 -3.45 -9.41 32.94
CA ILE A 25 -3.57 -8.45 31.83
C ILE A 25 -2.25 -8.34 31.07
N ALA A 26 -1.11 -8.26 31.77
CA ALA A 26 0.21 -8.20 31.14
C ALA A 26 0.49 -9.47 30.29
N LEU A 27 0.15 -10.64 30.80
CA LEU A 27 0.28 -11.89 30.05
C LEU A 27 -0.67 -11.94 28.85
N ALA A 28 -1.93 -11.51 29.00
CA ALA A 28 -2.90 -11.50 27.91
C ALA A 28 -2.55 -10.51 26.79
N THR A 29 -2.01 -9.33 27.14
CA THR A 29 -1.63 -8.29 26.16
C THR A 29 -0.46 -8.71 25.29
N THR A 30 0.52 -9.44 25.83
CA THR A 30 1.66 -9.94 25.04
C THR A 30 1.24 -10.95 23.96
N LEU A 31 0.27 -11.81 24.25
CA LEU A 31 -0.26 -12.79 23.29
C LEU A 31 -1.04 -12.12 22.15
N THR A 32 -1.87 -11.12 22.46
CA THR A 32 -2.74 -10.45 21.48
C THR A 32 -1.99 -9.48 20.57
N ALA A 33 -0.94 -8.81 21.07
CA ALA A 33 -0.16 -7.83 20.30
C ALA A 33 0.47 -8.40 19.01
N SER A 34 0.88 -9.67 19.02
CA SER A 34 1.51 -10.35 17.87
C SER A 34 0.55 -10.56 16.69
N THR A 35 -0.74 -10.76 16.95
CA THR A 35 -1.75 -10.98 15.90
C THR A 35 -2.10 -9.68 15.18
N LEU A 36 -2.09 -8.57 15.92
CA LEU A 36 -2.44 -7.25 15.42
C LEU A 36 -1.35 -6.66 14.52
N SER A 37 -0.07 -6.90 14.81
CA SER A 37 1.03 -6.49 13.94
C SER A 37 0.94 -7.16 12.55
N GLY A 38 0.56 -8.44 12.52
CA GLY A 38 0.29 -9.15 11.27
C GLY A 38 -0.92 -8.58 10.51
N ALA A 39 -2.05 -8.36 11.18
CA ALA A 39 -3.21 -7.76 10.52
C ALA A 39 -2.85 -6.39 9.90
N ARG A 40 -2.17 -5.52 10.67
CA ARG A 40 -1.72 -4.21 10.22
C ARG A 40 -0.80 -4.27 8.99
N MET A 41 0.15 -5.19 8.96
CA MET A 41 1.05 -5.32 7.81
C MET A 41 0.28 -5.74 6.54
N ARG A 42 -0.64 -6.71 6.65
CA ARG A 42 -1.49 -7.11 5.51
C ARG A 42 -2.33 -5.95 5.01
N ASP A 43 -2.97 -5.22 5.92
CA ASP A 43 -3.79 -4.06 5.58
C ASP A 43 -2.96 -2.96 4.91
N ARG A 44 -1.71 -2.76 5.35
CA ARG A 44 -0.79 -1.79 4.75
C ARG A 44 -0.40 -2.15 3.32
N VAL A 45 -0.06 -3.43 3.06
CA VAL A 45 0.24 -3.92 1.70
C VAL A 45 -0.99 -3.80 0.80
N GLU A 46 -2.16 -4.21 1.28
CA GLU A 46 -3.43 -4.11 0.56
C GLU A 46 -3.79 -2.64 0.24
N ALA A 47 -3.69 -1.75 1.23
CA ALA A 47 -3.93 -0.32 1.05
C ALA A 47 -2.96 0.26 0.01
N ARG A 48 -1.69 -0.14 0.04
CA ARG A 48 -0.69 0.34 -0.93
C ARG A 48 -1.04 -0.10 -2.35
N ALA A 49 -1.47 -1.34 -2.54
CA ALA A 49 -1.94 -1.85 -3.84
C ALA A 49 -3.18 -1.08 -4.33
N ARG A 50 -4.13 -0.78 -3.44
CA ARG A 50 -5.33 0.01 -3.77
C ARG A 50 -4.99 1.45 -4.15
N ILE A 51 -4.07 2.10 -3.44
CA ILE A 51 -3.60 3.45 -3.77
C ILE A 51 -2.94 3.46 -5.15
N PHE A 52 -2.17 2.42 -5.50
CA PHE A 52 -1.60 2.29 -6.85
C PHE A 52 -2.69 2.14 -7.91
N GLY A 53 -3.68 1.28 -7.67
CA GLY A 53 -4.86 1.14 -8.53
C GLY A 53 -5.61 2.47 -8.73
N ALA A 54 -5.78 3.25 -7.66
CA ALA A 54 -6.37 4.58 -7.72
C ALA A 54 -5.52 5.59 -8.51
N ALA A 55 -4.18 5.50 -8.41
CA ALA A 55 -3.26 6.32 -9.19
C ALA A 55 -3.39 6.05 -10.70
N LEU A 56 -3.53 4.77 -11.09
CA LEU A 56 -3.80 4.37 -12.48
C LEU A 56 -5.14 4.91 -12.99
N ALA A 57 -6.20 4.75 -12.20
CA ALA A 57 -7.53 5.24 -12.57
C ALA A 57 -7.54 6.78 -12.70
N TYR A 58 -6.87 7.48 -11.78
CA TYR A 58 -6.71 8.93 -11.81
C TYR A 58 -5.93 9.38 -13.07
N ALA A 59 -4.78 8.76 -13.36
CA ALA A 59 -3.99 9.09 -14.54
C ALA A 59 -4.79 8.88 -15.84
N ARG A 60 -5.55 7.78 -15.92
CA ARG A 60 -6.45 7.51 -17.06
C ARG A 60 -7.52 8.58 -17.18
N ALA A 61 -8.23 8.90 -16.10
CA ALA A 61 -9.28 9.91 -16.10
C ALA A 61 -8.75 11.29 -16.52
N GLU A 62 -7.56 11.67 -16.06
CA GLU A 62 -6.92 12.92 -16.45
C GLU A 62 -6.47 12.93 -17.91
N ALA A 63 -6.01 11.79 -18.46
CA ALA A 63 -5.71 11.69 -19.89
C ALA A 63 -6.95 11.98 -20.74
N PHE A 64 -8.09 11.38 -20.38
CA PHE A 64 -9.36 11.64 -21.04
C PHE A 64 -9.83 13.08 -20.87
N ARG A 65 -9.81 13.60 -19.64
CA ARG A 65 -10.28 14.95 -19.31
C ARG A 65 -9.50 16.02 -20.05
N LEU A 66 -8.17 15.86 -20.14
CA LEU A 66 -7.28 16.85 -20.75
C LEU A 66 -7.05 16.61 -22.25
N GLY A 67 -7.52 15.49 -22.82
CA GLY A 67 -7.30 15.13 -24.22
C GLY A 67 -5.83 14.99 -24.60
N THR A 68 -4.95 14.77 -23.61
CA THR A 68 -3.49 14.68 -23.81
C THR A 68 -2.91 13.50 -23.05
N ARG A 69 -1.65 13.20 -23.33
CA ARG A 69 -0.93 12.07 -22.74
C ARG A 69 -0.61 12.35 -21.26
N VAL A 70 -1.08 11.45 -20.40
CA VAL A 70 -0.77 11.46 -18.97
C VAL A 70 0.06 10.23 -18.63
N VAL A 71 1.09 10.43 -17.82
CA VAL A 71 2.08 9.41 -17.48
C VAL A 71 2.09 9.22 -15.97
N LEU A 72 1.97 7.97 -15.52
CA LEU A 72 2.27 7.56 -14.16
C LEU A 72 3.71 7.02 -14.15
N CYS A 73 4.59 7.75 -13.48
CA CYS A 73 6.02 7.46 -13.43
C CYS A 73 6.51 7.32 -11.98
N ARG A 74 7.72 6.80 -11.84
CA ARG A 74 8.41 6.70 -10.55
C ARG A 74 8.90 8.07 -10.10
N ALA A 75 8.66 8.40 -8.83
CA ALA A 75 8.96 9.71 -8.30
C ALA A 75 10.46 9.90 -8.02
N GLY A 76 11.06 10.93 -8.61
CA GLY A 76 12.41 11.38 -8.30
C GLY A 76 12.48 12.36 -7.12
N THR A 77 13.71 12.78 -6.80
CA THR A 77 14.05 13.73 -5.73
C THR A 77 13.61 15.17 -6.04
N ALA A 78 13.91 15.65 -7.24
CA ALA A 78 13.27 16.85 -7.80
C ALA A 78 11.88 16.46 -8.34
N ALA A 79 10.95 17.41 -8.50
CA ALA A 79 9.54 17.16 -8.83
C ALA A 79 9.27 16.56 -10.23
N GLY A 80 9.94 15.47 -10.59
CA GLY A 80 9.93 14.85 -11.90
C GLY A 80 10.13 13.33 -11.81
N CYS A 81 9.97 12.69 -12.97
CA CYS A 81 10.07 11.25 -13.13
C CYS A 81 11.52 10.78 -13.07
N ILE A 82 11.74 9.61 -12.49
CA ILE A 82 13.00 8.89 -12.64
C ILE A 82 13.09 8.39 -14.09
N ALA A 83 14.24 8.61 -14.74
CA ALA A 83 14.48 8.15 -16.10
C ALA A 83 14.31 6.63 -16.22
N ALA A 84 13.76 6.17 -17.34
CA ALA A 84 13.62 4.75 -17.63
C ALA A 84 14.97 4.02 -17.48
N GLY A 85 14.95 2.83 -16.85
CA GLY A 85 16.16 2.07 -16.56
C GLY A 85 16.95 2.52 -15.32
N ARG A 86 16.73 3.72 -14.78
CA ARG A 86 17.34 4.11 -13.49
C ARG A 86 16.57 3.47 -12.33
N PRO A 87 17.25 2.81 -11.38
CA PRO A 87 16.60 2.23 -10.22
C PRO A 87 16.11 3.31 -9.24
N CYS A 88 15.06 2.97 -8.50
CA CYS A 88 14.62 3.76 -7.35
C CYS A 88 15.45 3.47 -6.10
N ASN A 89 15.68 2.20 -5.82
CA ASN A 89 16.69 1.73 -4.87
C ASN A 89 17.65 0.80 -5.61
N ASP A 90 17.26 -0.46 -5.78
CA ASP A 90 18.18 -1.54 -6.19
C ASP A 90 17.92 -2.06 -7.60
N SER A 91 16.69 -1.88 -8.12
CA SER A 91 16.30 -2.42 -9.43
C SER A 91 15.60 -1.39 -10.30
N ALA A 92 15.84 -1.48 -11.61
CA ALA A 92 15.09 -0.74 -12.63
C ALA A 92 13.59 -1.12 -12.65
N THR A 93 13.19 -2.22 -12.02
CA THR A 93 11.78 -2.63 -11.83
C THR A 93 11.21 -2.28 -10.46
N ASP A 94 11.96 -1.56 -9.62
CA ASP A 94 11.52 -1.10 -8.31
C ASP A 94 10.69 0.20 -8.44
N TRP A 95 9.49 0.18 -7.86
CA TRP A 95 8.50 1.26 -7.81
C TRP A 95 8.27 1.77 -6.37
N SER A 96 9.11 1.42 -5.41
CA SER A 96 8.92 1.73 -4.00
C SER A 96 9.15 3.21 -3.64
N CYS A 97 9.85 3.97 -4.50
CA CYS A 97 10.16 5.41 -4.41
C CYS A 97 8.95 6.36 -4.37
N GLY A 98 7.73 5.82 -4.50
CA GLY A 98 6.53 6.63 -4.71
C GLY A 98 6.37 7.01 -6.18
N TRP A 99 5.27 7.68 -6.48
CA TRP A 99 4.81 7.84 -7.85
C TRP A 99 4.35 9.26 -8.14
N LEU A 100 4.44 9.64 -9.40
CA LEU A 100 3.98 10.91 -9.92
C LEU A 100 3.06 10.67 -11.11
N VAL A 101 1.94 11.37 -11.12
CA VAL A 101 1.09 11.50 -12.30
C VAL A 101 1.43 12.83 -12.93
N VAL A 102 1.92 12.80 -14.17
CA VAL A 102 2.38 13.97 -14.92
C VAL A 102 1.67 14.06 -16.26
N VAL A 103 1.43 15.27 -16.72
CA VAL A 103 1.01 15.54 -18.11
C VAL A 103 2.25 15.74 -18.95
N ALA A 104 2.35 15.03 -20.07
CA ALA A 104 3.34 15.30 -21.10
C ALA A 104 2.75 16.32 -22.09
N ASP A 105 2.76 17.60 -21.72
CA ASP A 105 2.30 18.69 -22.57
C ASP A 105 3.49 19.17 -23.42
N GLY A 106 3.57 18.71 -24.67
CA GLY A 106 4.72 18.94 -25.56
C GLY A 106 5.14 20.41 -25.70
N ALA A 107 4.25 21.37 -25.46
CA ALA A 107 4.52 22.80 -25.53
C ALA A 107 4.95 23.44 -24.19
N ARG A 108 4.62 22.82 -23.05
CA ARG A 108 4.87 23.37 -21.69
C ARG A 108 5.77 22.50 -20.80
N GLY A 109 6.26 21.39 -21.33
CA GLY A 109 7.04 20.41 -20.58
C GLY A 109 6.18 19.49 -19.71
N THR A 110 6.82 18.80 -18.77
CA THR A 110 6.14 17.89 -17.84
C THR A 110 5.55 18.64 -16.67
N ARG A 111 4.21 18.58 -16.52
CA ARG A 111 3.50 19.17 -15.38
C ARG A 111 3.01 18.09 -14.43
N VAL A 112 3.36 18.20 -13.14
CA VAL A 112 2.88 17.28 -12.11
C VAL A 112 1.41 17.55 -11.77
N LEU A 113 0.57 16.53 -11.89
CA LEU A 113 -0.84 16.56 -11.46
C LEU A 113 -1.01 16.07 -10.04
N ARG A 114 -0.32 14.98 -9.68
CA ARG A 114 -0.46 14.36 -8.37
C ARG A 114 0.81 13.61 -7.98
N ARG A 115 1.14 13.68 -6.69
CA ARG A 115 2.22 12.91 -6.07
C ARG A 115 1.64 11.90 -5.10
N PHE A 116 2.15 10.68 -5.16
CA PHE A 116 1.88 9.61 -4.21
C PHE A 116 3.15 9.34 -3.43
N ALA A 117 3.13 9.60 -2.12
CA ALA A 117 4.29 9.44 -1.25
C ALA A 117 4.78 7.98 -1.25
N ARG A 118 6.09 7.78 -1.05
CA ARG A 118 6.68 6.46 -0.76
C ARG A 118 6.08 5.89 0.52
N ASP A 119 5.93 4.56 0.55
CA ASP A 119 5.77 3.81 1.78
C ASP A 119 7.06 3.03 2.05
N SER A 120 7.72 3.25 3.19
CA SER A 120 8.98 2.57 3.54
C SER A 120 8.79 1.13 3.98
N GLN A 121 7.57 0.71 4.32
CA GLN A 121 7.27 -0.65 4.78
C GLN A 121 6.71 -1.56 3.68
N VAL A 122 6.49 -1.04 2.47
CA VAL A 122 5.97 -1.83 1.35
C VAL A 122 6.88 -1.65 0.14
N ALA A 123 7.46 -2.75 -0.31
CA ALA A 123 8.19 -2.82 -1.56
C ALA A 123 7.20 -3.06 -2.71
N VAL A 124 7.46 -2.41 -3.85
CA VAL A 124 6.63 -2.52 -5.04
C VAL A 124 7.52 -2.86 -6.22
N MET A 125 7.30 -4.03 -6.80
CA MET A 125 8.03 -4.54 -7.95
C MET A 125 7.11 -4.56 -9.17
N GLY A 126 7.58 -4.10 -10.31
CA GLY A 126 6.74 -4.00 -11.50
C GLY A 126 7.51 -3.74 -12.79
N ALA A 127 6.93 -2.92 -13.67
CA ALA A 127 7.49 -2.60 -14.98
C ALA A 127 8.83 -1.84 -14.88
N GLY A 128 9.71 -1.98 -15.88
CA GLY A 128 10.97 -1.22 -15.94
C GLY A 128 10.82 0.25 -16.38
N GLY A 129 9.65 0.62 -16.90
CA GLY A 129 9.38 1.93 -17.53
C GLY A 129 8.03 2.51 -17.15
N ASP A 130 7.83 3.77 -17.50
CA ASP A 130 6.65 4.55 -17.11
C ASP A 130 5.36 4.02 -17.74
N ILE A 131 4.23 4.29 -17.07
CA ILE A 131 2.91 3.88 -17.52
C ILE A 131 2.25 5.05 -18.21
N VAL A 132 2.04 4.93 -19.52
CA VAL A 132 1.55 6.01 -20.37
C VAL A 132 0.10 5.76 -20.77
N PHE A 133 -0.76 6.74 -20.55
CA PHE A 133 -2.15 6.74 -21.00
C PHE A 133 -2.34 7.74 -22.14
N THR A 134 -2.77 7.25 -23.30
CA THR A 134 -2.99 8.06 -24.50
C THR A 134 -4.48 8.06 -24.90
N PRO A 135 -5.12 9.22 -25.05
CA PRO A 135 -6.48 9.34 -25.60
C PRO A 135 -6.53 8.98 -27.11
N PRO A 136 -7.67 8.56 -27.68
CA PRO A 136 -8.98 8.27 -27.06
C PRO A 136 -9.12 6.82 -26.57
N ALA A 137 -8.15 5.94 -26.82
CA ALA A 137 -8.24 4.52 -26.44
C ALA A 137 -7.90 4.25 -24.96
N GLY A 138 -7.27 5.21 -24.25
CA GLY A 138 -6.82 5.03 -22.87
C GLY A 138 -5.84 3.86 -22.71
N GLN A 139 -5.17 3.49 -23.80
CA GLN A 139 -4.31 2.31 -23.87
C GLN A 139 -3.02 2.56 -23.11
N VAL A 140 -2.63 1.59 -22.29
CA VAL A 140 -1.32 1.56 -21.64
C VAL A 140 -0.29 1.14 -22.67
N ILE A 141 0.68 2.00 -22.95
CA ILE A 141 1.84 1.64 -23.80
C ILE A 141 2.92 1.05 -22.89
N GLY A 142 3.22 -0.24 -23.08
CA GLY A 142 4.20 -1.00 -22.29
C GLY A 142 3.64 -2.38 -21.95
N GLY A 143 4.33 -3.45 -22.36
CA GLY A 143 3.86 -4.85 -22.35
C GLY A 143 3.69 -5.51 -20.98
N PHE A 144 3.34 -4.77 -19.93
CA PHE A 144 3.30 -5.28 -18.56
C PHE A 144 1.88 -5.36 -18.02
N ARG A 145 1.58 -6.47 -17.34
CA ARG A 145 0.25 -6.77 -16.81
C ARG A 145 0.22 -6.88 -15.29
N SER A 146 1.32 -6.72 -14.56
CA SER A 146 1.29 -6.95 -13.11
C SER A 146 2.31 -6.15 -12.30
N PHE A 147 1.89 -5.78 -11.09
CA PHE A 147 2.71 -5.19 -10.03
C PHE A 147 2.56 -6.03 -8.77
N GLU A 148 3.68 -6.31 -8.11
CA GLU A 148 3.71 -7.06 -6.88
C GLU A 148 4.04 -6.15 -5.70
N PHE A 149 3.26 -6.30 -4.63
CA PHE A 149 3.41 -5.56 -3.38
C PHE A 149 3.80 -6.54 -2.30
N THR A 150 4.92 -6.27 -1.64
CA THR A 150 5.47 -7.12 -0.57
C THR A 150 5.88 -6.26 0.62
N PRO A 151 5.89 -6.82 1.85
CA PRO A 151 6.47 -6.13 2.99
C PRO A 151 7.95 -5.84 2.74
N HIS A 152 8.37 -4.60 2.97
CA HIS A 152 9.76 -4.21 2.97
C HIS A 152 10.33 -4.45 4.38
N ASP A 153 10.71 -5.69 4.64
CA ASP A 153 11.20 -6.14 5.94
C ASP A 153 12.44 -7.04 5.79
N ALA A 154 13.56 -6.58 6.34
CA ALA A 154 14.82 -7.34 6.36
C ALA A 154 14.84 -8.42 7.45
N SER A 155 13.99 -8.32 8.49
CA SER A 155 13.92 -9.31 9.57
C SER A 155 13.30 -10.64 9.10
N GLY A 156 12.56 -10.61 8.00
CA GLY A 156 11.96 -11.78 7.39
C GLY A 156 10.78 -12.36 8.20
N VAL A 157 10.21 -11.59 9.12
CA VAL A 157 9.02 -11.96 9.90
C VAL A 157 7.80 -12.05 8.97
N TRP A 158 7.71 -11.16 7.98
CA TRP A 158 6.57 -11.06 7.06
C TRP A 158 6.81 -11.78 5.73
N ARG A 159 7.36 -13.01 5.79
CA ARG A 159 7.62 -13.85 4.60
C ARG A 159 6.44 -14.74 4.23
N GLY A 160 6.32 -15.03 2.93
CA GLY A 160 5.31 -15.94 2.36
C GLY A 160 4.17 -15.24 1.62
N GLU A 161 3.37 -16.02 0.89
CA GLU A 161 2.35 -15.51 -0.05
C GLU A 161 1.23 -14.71 0.60
N ARG A 162 0.83 -15.05 1.84
CA ARG A 162 -0.23 -14.34 2.57
C ARG A 162 0.02 -12.85 2.78
N TRP A 163 1.29 -12.43 2.75
CA TRP A 163 1.71 -11.04 2.94
C TRP A 163 1.88 -10.29 1.62
N ARG A 164 1.77 -10.99 0.49
CA ARG A 164 1.96 -10.44 -0.85
C ARG A 164 0.61 -10.09 -1.46
N ARG A 165 0.60 -9.08 -2.31
CA ARG A 165 -0.53 -8.75 -3.18
C ARG A 165 -0.05 -8.60 -4.60
N CYS A 166 -0.78 -9.22 -5.53
CA CYS A 166 -0.58 -9.00 -6.94
C CYS A 166 -1.67 -8.08 -7.48
N LEU A 167 -1.26 -7.00 -8.14
CA LEU A 167 -2.14 -6.15 -8.91
C LEU A 167 -1.95 -6.46 -10.38
N ARG A 168 -2.96 -7.01 -11.04
CA ARG A 168 -2.96 -7.27 -12.48
C ARG A 168 -3.77 -6.22 -13.24
N ILE A 169 -3.27 -5.82 -14.40
CA ILE A 169 -3.88 -4.84 -15.29
C ILE A 169 -4.26 -5.55 -16.60
N ALA A 170 -5.55 -5.55 -16.92
CA ALA A 170 -6.03 -6.06 -18.20
C ALA A 170 -5.64 -5.12 -19.35
N SER A 171 -5.64 -5.62 -20.60
CA SER A 171 -5.39 -4.80 -21.80
C SER A 171 -6.31 -3.57 -21.90
N GLY A 172 -7.54 -3.67 -21.40
CA GLY A 172 -8.49 -2.54 -21.32
C GLY A 172 -8.27 -1.57 -20.15
N GLY A 173 -7.23 -1.73 -19.34
CA GLY A 173 -6.91 -0.88 -18.18
C GLY A 173 -7.65 -1.21 -16.88
N ARG A 174 -8.42 -2.29 -16.84
CA ARG A 174 -9.06 -2.76 -15.60
C ARG A 174 -8.01 -3.32 -14.64
N VAL A 175 -8.04 -2.85 -13.39
CA VAL A 175 -7.15 -3.29 -12.32
C VAL A 175 -7.84 -4.35 -11.47
N ARG A 176 -7.15 -5.46 -11.18
CA ARG A 176 -7.60 -6.51 -10.25
C ARG A 176 -6.49 -6.81 -9.25
N ILE A 177 -6.83 -6.79 -7.97
CA ILE A 177 -5.89 -7.13 -6.89
C ILE A 177 -6.23 -8.53 -6.39
N THR A 178 -5.22 -9.38 -6.24
CA THR A 178 -5.34 -10.74 -5.69
C THR A 178 -4.32 -10.95 -4.58
N GLU A 179 -4.65 -11.83 -3.63
CA GLU A 179 -3.68 -12.29 -2.63
C GLU A 179 -2.60 -13.15 -3.28
N GLY A 180 -1.40 -13.15 -2.70
CA GLY A 180 -0.26 -13.91 -3.19
C GLY A 180 0.66 -13.13 -4.13
N GLY A 181 1.72 -13.81 -4.56
CA GLY A 181 2.64 -13.27 -5.58
C GLY A 181 1.99 -13.22 -6.95
N CYS A 182 2.58 -12.47 -7.88
CA CYS A 182 2.02 -12.37 -9.22
C CYS A 182 2.14 -13.64 -10.09
N GLY A 183 2.94 -14.62 -9.66
CA GLY A 183 3.26 -15.80 -10.46
C GLY A 183 4.07 -15.46 -11.71
N ALA A 184 4.36 -16.45 -12.55
CA ALA A 184 4.89 -16.19 -13.88
C ALA A 184 3.85 -15.41 -14.71
N PRO A 185 4.27 -14.47 -15.58
CA PRO A 185 3.36 -13.71 -16.42
C PRO A 185 2.56 -14.67 -17.31
N ALA A 186 1.23 -14.54 -17.28
CA ALA A 186 0.31 -15.24 -18.19
C ALA A 186 0.16 -14.49 -19.53
#